data_AF-A0A2J8Y1C5-F1
#
_entry.id   AF-A0A2J8Y1C5-F1
#
_cell.length_a   1.000
_cell.length_b   1.000
_cell.length_c   1.000
_cell.angle_alpha   90.00
_cell.angle_beta   90.00
_cell.angle_gamma   90.00
#
_symmetry.space_group_name_H-M   'P 1'
#
loop_
_entity.id
_entity.type
_entity.pdbx_description
1 polymer ?
#
loop_
_entity_poly.entity_id
_entity_poly.type
_entity_poly.pdbx_seq_one_letter_code
_entity_poly.pdbx_strand_id
1 'polypeptide(L)'
;LSLLNGSESAKLFAPPRDPSPKCIRCAVVGNGGILNGSRQGPNIDAHDYVFRLNGAVIKGFERDVGTKTSFYGFTVNTMKNSLVSYWNLGFTSVPQGQDLQYIFIPSDIRDYVMLRSAILGVPVPEGLDKGDRFLKSKLINTNFGDLYMPSTGALMLLTALHTCDQVSAYGFITSNYWKFSDHYFERKMKPLIFYANHDLSLEAALWRDLHK
;
A
#
# COMPACT_ATOMS: atom_id res chain seq x y z
N LEU A 1 -3.25 -21.92 3.85
CA LEU A 1 -3.75 -21.39 5.14
C LEU A 1 -3.16 -22.10 6.36
N SER A 2 -2.71 -23.36 6.27
CA SER A 2 -2.08 -24.06 7.42
C SER A 2 -0.88 -23.34 8.05
N LEU A 3 -0.18 -22.51 7.27
CA LEU A 3 0.94 -21.67 7.74
C LEU A 3 0.51 -20.40 8.51
N LEU A 4 -0.79 -20.11 8.58
CA LEU A 4 -1.37 -18.96 9.27
C LEU A 4 -2.32 -19.42 10.40
N ASN A 5 -2.05 -20.59 10.99
CA ASN A 5 -2.88 -21.13 12.07
C ASN A 5 -2.56 -20.51 13.45
N GLY A 6 -1.48 -19.73 13.56
CA GLY A 6 -1.11 -18.98 14.76
C GLY A 6 -2.09 -17.84 15.05
N SER A 7 -2.41 -17.62 16.33
CA SER A 7 -3.37 -16.59 16.74
C SER A 7 -2.86 -15.17 16.47
N GLU A 8 -1.54 -15.00 16.38
CA GLU A 8 -0.88 -13.77 15.97
C GLU A 8 -1.19 -13.35 14.53
N SER A 9 -1.54 -14.29 13.65
CA SER A 9 -1.89 -13.99 12.26
C SER A 9 -3.27 -13.34 12.10
N ALA A 10 -4.08 -13.33 13.17
CA ALA A 10 -5.45 -12.83 13.13
C ALA A 10 -5.58 -11.32 13.41
N LYS A 11 -4.51 -10.64 13.84
CA LYS A 11 -4.55 -9.22 14.22
C LYS A 11 -3.34 -8.46 13.70
N LEU A 12 -3.55 -7.20 13.28
CA LEU A 12 -2.46 -6.29 12.90
C LEU A 12 -1.72 -5.72 14.11
N PHE A 13 -2.46 -5.45 15.19
CA PHE A 13 -1.94 -4.90 16.43
C PHE A 13 -1.93 -5.97 17.51
N ALA A 14 -0.78 -6.19 18.12
CA ALA A 14 -0.70 -6.96 19.35
C ALA A 14 -1.45 -6.19 20.46
N PRO A 15 -2.15 -6.89 21.37
CA PRO A 15 -2.79 -6.23 22.51
C PRO A 15 -1.72 -5.48 23.33
N PRO A 16 -2.04 -4.28 23.84
CA PRO A 16 -1.09 -3.51 24.62
C PRO A 16 -0.63 -4.31 25.85
N ARG A 17 0.68 -4.28 26.12
CA ARG A 17 1.27 -4.90 27.33
C ARG A 17 0.95 -4.11 28.61
N ASP A 18 0.49 -2.87 28.46
CA ASP A 18 0.14 -1.94 29.53
C ASP A 18 -1.40 -1.77 29.57
N PRO A 19 -2.05 -1.83 30.75
CA PRO A 19 -3.48 -1.60 30.91
C PRO A 19 -3.96 -0.17 30.55
N SER A 20 -3.07 0.81 30.34
CA SER A 20 -3.49 2.13 29.86
C SER A 20 -4.05 2.06 28.43
N PRO A 21 -5.24 2.62 28.14
CA PRO A 21 -5.77 2.66 26.78
C PRO A 21 -4.88 3.56 25.92
N LYS A 22 -4.07 2.95 25.05
CA LYS A 22 -3.32 3.67 24.02
C LYS A 22 -4.23 3.89 22.82
N CYS A 23 -4.54 5.16 22.54
CA CYS A 23 -5.19 5.56 21.31
C CYS A 23 -4.26 5.26 20.13
N ILE A 24 -4.71 4.46 19.17
CA ILE A 24 -3.99 4.06 17.98
C ILE A 24 -4.30 5.07 16.87
N ARG A 25 -3.34 5.94 16.55
CA ARG A 25 -3.43 6.91 15.46
C ARG A 25 -2.70 6.38 14.24
N CYS A 26 -3.41 6.30 13.12
CA CYS A 26 -2.89 5.75 11.88
C CYS A 26 -2.89 6.78 10.75
N ALA A 27 -1.82 6.81 9.97
CA ALA A 27 -1.81 7.49 8.67
C ALA A 27 -1.87 6.45 7.55
N VAL A 28 -2.72 6.67 6.56
CA VAL A 28 -2.76 5.86 5.34
C VAL A 28 -2.33 6.75 4.18
N VAL A 29 -1.26 6.34 3.50
CA VAL A 29 -0.63 7.13 2.44
C VAL A 29 -0.88 6.45 1.09
N GLY A 30 -1.84 7.00 0.35
CA GLY A 30 -2.01 6.75 -1.08
C GLY A 30 -0.92 7.44 -1.89
N ASN A 31 -0.86 7.12 -3.19
CA ASN A 31 0.23 7.58 -4.06
C ASN A 31 -0.10 8.81 -4.93
N GLY A 32 -1.25 9.46 -4.69
CA GLY A 32 -1.75 10.54 -5.52
C GLY A 32 -0.85 11.78 -5.56
N GLY A 33 -0.81 12.46 -6.71
CA GLY A 33 0.04 13.62 -6.94
C GLY A 33 -0.19 14.83 -6.03
N ILE A 34 -1.32 14.87 -5.31
CA ILE A 34 -1.63 15.91 -4.31
C ILE A 34 -0.57 15.99 -3.20
N LEU A 35 0.20 14.93 -2.96
CA LEU A 35 1.29 14.96 -1.98
C LEU A 35 2.56 15.67 -2.46
N ASN A 36 2.77 15.83 -3.77
CA ASN A 36 3.99 16.45 -4.28
C ASN A 36 4.09 17.93 -3.84
N GLY A 37 5.14 18.27 -3.09
CA GLY A 37 5.34 19.61 -2.51
C GLY A 37 4.44 19.94 -1.32
N SER A 38 3.66 18.98 -0.82
CA SER A 38 2.70 19.18 0.28
C SER A 38 3.35 19.36 1.65
N ARG A 39 4.61 18.91 1.81
CA ARG A 39 5.37 18.89 3.06
C ARG A 39 4.67 18.16 4.21
N GLN A 40 3.82 17.18 3.91
CA GLN A 40 3.06 16.44 4.92
C GLN A 40 3.88 15.37 5.65
N GLY A 41 5.14 15.14 5.28
CA GLY A 41 5.98 14.10 5.85
C GLY A 41 6.04 14.12 7.38
N PRO A 42 6.29 15.27 8.03
CA PRO A 42 6.25 15.36 9.50
C PRO A 42 4.89 15.00 10.11
N ASN A 43 3.78 15.39 9.48
CA ASN A 43 2.43 15.07 9.97
C ASN A 43 2.12 13.58 9.81
N ILE A 44 2.55 12.97 8.70
CA ILE A 44 2.43 11.53 8.46
C ILE A 44 3.23 10.76 9.52
N ASP A 45 4.51 11.08 9.68
CA ASP A 45 5.41 10.38 10.59
C ASP A 45 5.08 10.59 12.09
N ALA A 46 4.25 11.59 12.42
CA ALA A 46 3.74 11.82 13.78
C ALA A 46 2.69 10.80 14.24
N HIS A 47 2.15 9.96 13.34
CA HIS A 47 1.21 8.89 13.69
C HIS A 47 1.93 7.68 14.31
N ASP A 48 1.21 6.88 15.08
CA ASP A 48 1.75 5.65 15.68
C ASP A 48 2.11 4.64 14.60
N TYR A 49 1.21 4.47 13.63
CA TYR A 49 1.37 3.55 12.51
C TYR A 49 1.16 4.23 11.17
N VAL A 50 1.95 3.81 10.17
CA VAL A 50 1.84 4.32 8.80
C VAL A 50 1.63 3.16 7.83
N PHE A 51 0.52 3.21 7.10
CA PHE A 51 0.17 2.29 6.02
C PHE A 51 0.60 2.88 4.68
N ARG A 52 1.36 2.11 3.90
CA ARG A 52 1.74 2.43 2.52
C ARG A 52 1.35 1.28 1.60
N LEU A 53 1.34 1.52 0.30
CA LEU A 53 0.89 0.52 -0.67
C LEU A 53 1.42 0.79 -2.08
N ASN A 54 1.46 -0.26 -2.91
CA ASN A 54 1.82 -0.18 -4.33
C ASN A 54 3.16 0.58 -4.56
N GLY A 55 3.22 1.50 -5.53
CA GLY A 55 4.41 2.31 -5.82
C GLY A 55 4.75 3.37 -4.77
N ALA A 56 4.96 2.97 -3.50
CA ALA A 56 5.28 3.87 -2.40
C ALA A 56 6.74 4.38 -2.47
N VAL A 57 7.02 5.30 -3.38
CA VAL A 57 8.34 5.95 -3.52
C VAL A 57 8.61 6.87 -2.32
N ILE A 58 9.58 6.51 -1.49
CA ILE A 58 10.00 7.35 -0.35
C ILE A 58 11.21 8.22 -0.71
N LYS A 59 12.21 7.63 -1.38
CA LYS A 59 13.49 8.28 -1.64
C LYS A 59 13.34 9.54 -2.49
N GLY A 60 13.73 10.70 -1.95
CA GLY A 60 13.60 12.00 -2.58
C GLY A 60 12.26 12.71 -2.37
N PHE A 61 11.31 12.08 -1.66
CA PHE A 61 9.99 12.62 -1.34
C PHE A 61 9.69 12.61 0.16
N GLU A 62 10.68 12.32 1.00
CA GLU A 62 10.54 12.12 2.45
C GLU A 62 9.88 13.32 3.14
N ARG A 63 10.17 14.54 2.66
CA ARG A 63 9.56 15.77 3.20
C ARG A 63 8.05 15.83 2.96
N ASP A 64 7.57 15.22 1.89
CA ASP A 64 6.17 15.24 1.50
C ASP A 64 5.41 14.02 2.03
N VAL A 65 6.04 12.84 2.00
CA VAL A 65 5.36 11.58 2.31
C VAL A 65 5.85 10.89 3.58
N GLY A 66 6.88 11.42 4.24
CA GLY A 66 7.47 10.83 5.44
C GLY A 66 8.35 9.62 5.14
N THR A 67 8.86 9.00 6.19
CA THR A 67 9.77 7.84 6.13
C THR A 67 9.26 6.63 6.92
N LYS A 68 8.38 6.85 7.90
CA LYS A 68 7.81 5.77 8.71
C LYS A 68 6.94 4.88 7.83
N THR A 69 7.10 3.57 8.00
CA THR A 69 6.27 2.55 7.36
C THR A 69 6.09 1.38 8.33
N SER A 70 4.86 1.16 8.77
CA SER A 70 4.50 0.06 9.68
C SER A 70 3.84 -1.08 8.93
N PHE A 71 3.04 -0.75 7.91
CA PHE A 71 2.36 -1.72 7.08
C PHE A 71 2.55 -1.39 5.61
N TYR A 72 2.78 -2.40 4.78
CA TYR A 72 2.83 -2.28 3.33
C TYR A 72 1.87 -3.26 2.67
N GLY A 73 0.79 -2.73 2.08
CA GLY A 73 -0.27 -3.50 1.42
C GLY A 73 -0.09 -3.56 -0.10
N PHE A 74 -0.29 -4.74 -0.69
CA PHE A 74 -0.12 -4.94 -2.13
C PHE A 74 -0.79 -6.21 -2.64
N THR A 75 -1.06 -6.23 -3.95
CA THR A 75 -1.12 -7.47 -4.73
C THR A 75 0.25 -7.72 -5.35
N VAL A 76 0.63 -8.97 -5.55
CA VAL A 76 1.92 -9.35 -6.16
C VAL A 76 2.06 -8.71 -7.54
N ASN A 77 0.97 -8.70 -8.32
CA ASN A 77 0.93 -8.09 -9.64
C ASN A 77 1.26 -6.58 -9.57
N THR A 78 0.53 -5.81 -8.76
CA THR A 78 0.71 -4.35 -8.68
C THR A 78 2.07 -3.98 -8.09
N MET A 79 2.58 -4.73 -7.11
CA MET A 79 3.92 -4.53 -6.56
C MET A 79 5.00 -4.70 -7.64
N LYS A 80 4.96 -5.81 -8.40
CA LYS A 80 5.95 -6.07 -9.45
C LYS A 80 5.86 -5.05 -10.58
N ASN A 81 4.65 -4.69 -11.01
CA ASN A 81 4.44 -3.66 -12.03
C ASN A 81 4.95 -2.30 -11.58
N SER A 82 4.81 -1.97 -10.30
CA SER A 82 5.35 -0.73 -9.72
C SER A 82 6.88 -0.73 -9.73
N LEU A 83 7.52 -1.84 -9.32
CA LEU A 83 8.99 -1.98 -9.34
C LEU A 83 9.58 -1.81 -10.74
N VAL A 84 8.88 -2.28 -11.77
CA VAL A 84 9.31 -2.11 -13.16
C VAL A 84 9.05 -0.68 -13.65
N SER A 85 7.80 -0.22 -13.52
CA SER A 85 7.36 1.07 -14.10
C SER A 85 8.00 2.27 -13.44
N TYR A 86 8.28 2.19 -12.14
CA TYR A 86 8.74 3.32 -11.33
C TYR A 86 10.19 3.18 -10.86
N TRP A 87 10.94 2.21 -11.39
CA TRP A 87 12.36 2.00 -11.06
C TRP A 87 13.17 3.30 -11.18
N ASN A 88 13.08 3.96 -12.34
CA ASN A 88 13.80 5.21 -12.64
C ASN A 88 13.21 6.44 -11.93
N LEU A 89 12.05 6.29 -11.28
CA LEU A 89 11.39 7.33 -10.48
C LEU A 89 11.69 7.19 -8.97
N GLY A 90 12.45 6.16 -8.58
CA GLY A 90 12.91 5.97 -7.20
C GLY A 90 12.32 4.73 -6.51
N PHE A 91 11.41 3.99 -7.14
CA PHE A 91 10.87 2.74 -6.58
C PHE A 91 11.78 1.55 -6.86
N THR A 92 12.96 1.53 -6.25
CA THR A 92 13.96 0.47 -6.45
C THR A 92 13.72 -0.76 -5.58
N SER A 93 12.93 -0.62 -4.53
CA SER A 93 12.54 -1.71 -3.63
C SER A 93 11.27 -1.31 -2.87
N VAL A 94 10.51 -2.31 -2.41
CA VAL A 94 9.44 -2.06 -1.43
C VAL A 94 10.03 -1.59 -0.09
N PRO A 95 9.27 -0.86 0.74
CA PRO A 95 9.73 -0.42 2.06
C PRO A 95 10.24 -1.58 2.92
N GLN A 96 11.30 -1.32 3.67
CA GLN A 96 11.92 -2.29 4.59
C GLN A 96 11.90 -1.71 6.01
N GLY A 97 11.68 -2.54 7.01
CA GLY A 97 11.71 -2.14 8.41
C GLY A 97 11.70 -3.36 9.33
N GLN A 98 12.27 -3.23 10.52
CA GLN A 98 12.36 -4.32 11.49
C GLN A 98 10.97 -4.77 11.97
N ASP A 99 10.08 -3.80 12.21
CA ASP A 99 8.71 -4.05 12.69
C ASP A 99 7.66 -3.91 11.58
N LEU A 100 8.11 -3.87 10.31
CA LEU A 100 7.22 -3.69 9.17
C LEU A 100 6.48 -5.00 8.86
N GLN A 101 5.15 -4.91 8.74
CA GLN A 101 4.30 -6.03 8.36
C GLN A 101 3.81 -5.88 6.92
N TYR A 102 3.93 -6.95 6.14
CA TYR A 102 3.49 -7.01 4.75
C TYR A 102 2.08 -7.61 4.67
N ILE A 103 1.14 -6.89 4.08
CA ILE A 103 -0.26 -7.32 3.96
C ILE A 103 -0.53 -7.71 2.51
N PHE A 104 -0.71 -9.02 2.30
CA PHE A 104 -1.07 -9.58 1.00
C PHE A 104 -2.58 -9.44 0.76
N ILE A 105 -2.95 -8.87 -0.38
CA ILE A 105 -4.35 -8.83 -0.82
C ILE A 105 -4.61 -10.06 -1.68
N PRO A 106 -5.57 -10.94 -1.33
CA PRO A 106 -5.83 -12.18 -2.05
C PRO A 106 -6.62 -11.91 -3.34
N SER A 107 -5.98 -11.28 -4.32
CA SER A 107 -6.59 -10.96 -5.61
C SER A 107 -6.45 -12.08 -6.64
N ASP A 108 -5.36 -12.85 -6.54
CA ASP A 108 -5.00 -13.90 -7.49
C ASP A 108 -4.26 -15.05 -6.78
N ILE A 109 -4.20 -16.23 -7.40
CA ILE A 109 -3.44 -17.39 -6.90
C ILE A 109 -1.97 -17.03 -6.60
N ARG A 110 -1.39 -16.11 -7.36
CA ARG A 110 -0.02 -15.59 -7.17
C ARG A 110 0.20 -15.01 -5.79
N ASP A 111 -0.80 -14.35 -5.21
CA ASP A 111 -0.70 -13.75 -3.87
C ASP A 111 -0.51 -14.84 -2.81
N TYR A 112 -1.24 -15.95 -2.92
CA TYR A 112 -1.13 -17.10 -2.01
C TYR A 112 0.20 -17.84 -2.15
N VAL A 113 0.67 -18.06 -3.38
CA VAL A 113 1.94 -18.76 -3.65
C VAL A 113 3.12 -17.92 -3.16
N MET A 114 3.10 -16.60 -3.41
CA MET A 114 4.11 -15.68 -2.91
C MET A 114 4.11 -15.61 -1.37
N LEU A 115 2.93 -15.50 -0.75
CA LEU A 115 2.80 -15.50 0.72
C LEU A 115 3.38 -16.77 1.33
N ARG A 116 3.03 -17.95 0.81
CA ARG A 116 3.61 -19.23 1.25
C ARG A 116 5.14 -19.22 1.15
N SER A 117 5.67 -18.74 0.04
CA SER A 117 7.12 -18.73 -0.23
C SER A 117 7.85 -17.75 0.68
N ALA A 118 7.23 -16.60 0.97
CA ALA A 118 7.75 -15.60 1.90
C ALA A 118 7.82 -16.14 3.34
N ILE A 119 6.76 -16.79 3.83
CA ILE A 119 6.74 -17.40 5.17
C ILE A 119 7.79 -18.50 5.30
N LEU A 120 7.95 -19.33 4.28
CA LEU A 120 8.90 -20.45 4.28
C LEU A 120 10.35 -20.04 3.97
N GLY A 121 10.60 -18.78 3.55
CA GLY A 121 11.92 -18.31 3.16
C GLY A 121 12.50 -18.97 1.90
N VAL A 122 11.64 -19.52 1.04
CA VAL A 122 12.02 -20.26 -0.17
C VAL A 122 11.71 -19.47 -1.45
N PRO A 123 12.40 -19.73 -2.57
CA PRO A 123 11.96 -19.23 -3.87
C PRO A 123 10.55 -19.74 -4.22
N VAL A 124 9.80 -18.93 -4.97
CA VAL A 124 8.47 -19.30 -5.48
C VAL A 124 8.59 -20.57 -6.33
N PRO A 125 7.89 -21.65 -5.99
CA PRO A 125 8.11 -22.96 -6.63
C PRO A 125 7.44 -23.11 -7.99
N GLU A 126 6.37 -22.36 -8.26
CA GLU A 126 5.48 -22.55 -9.40
C GLU A 126 4.75 -21.26 -9.81
N GLY A 127 4.04 -21.32 -10.95
CA GLY A 127 3.32 -20.17 -11.51
C GLY A 127 4.22 -19.17 -12.23
N LEU A 128 3.64 -18.01 -12.56
CA LEU A 128 4.31 -16.95 -13.33
C LEU A 128 5.52 -16.35 -12.63
N ASP A 129 5.53 -16.41 -11.29
CA ASP A 129 6.60 -15.84 -10.46
C ASP A 129 7.62 -16.91 -10.03
N LYS A 130 7.65 -18.10 -10.65
CA LYS A 130 8.56 -19.20 -10.31
C LYS A 130 10.02 -18.74 -10.29
N GLY A 131 10.70 -19.03 -9.18
CA GLY A 131 12.09 -18.66 -8.92
C GLY A 131 12.28 -17.31 -8.22
N ASP A 132 11.25 -16.47 -8.14
CA ASP A 132 11.33 -15.21 -7.41
C ASP A 132 11.52 -15.45 -5.92
N ARG A 133 12.28 -14.56 -5.26
CA ARG A 133 12.36 -14.49 -3.80
C ARG A 133 11.62 -13.24 -3.34
N PHE A 134 10.95 -13.33 -2.20
CA PHE A 134 10.39 -12.16 -1.54
C PHE A 134 11.50 -11.09 -1.39
N LEU A 135 11.24 -9.86 -1.85
CA LEU A 135 12.18 -8.71 -1.90
C LEU A 135 13.27 -8.71 -3.00
N LYS A 136 13.30 -9.70 -3.91
CA LYS A 136 14.10 -9.65 -5.14
C LYS A 136 13.30 -10.20 -6.31
N SER A 137 12.84 -9.31 -7.20
CA SER A 137 12.17 -9.72 -8.44
C SER A 137 12.79 -9.03 -9.64
N LYS A 138 13.06 -9.82 -10.68
CA LYS A 138 13.26 -9.36 -12.07
C LYS A 138 12.14 -10.03 -12.88
N LEU A 139 11.32 -9.22 -13.58
CA LEU A 139 10.35 -9.57 -14.65
C LEU A 139 8.91 -9.96 -14.21
N ILE A 140 7.79 -9.87 -14.96
CA ILE A 140 7.19 -9.11 -16.11
C ILE A 140 5.67 -9.52 -16.22
N ASN A 141 4.86 -8.73 -16.96
CA ASN A 141 3.53 -8.92 -17.62
C ASN A 141 2.68 -10.21 -17.42
N THR A 142 1.37 -10.00 -17.22
CA THR A 142 0.29 -10.86 -17.76
C THR A 142 -1.03 -10.09 -17.92
N ASN A 143 -1.80 -10.45 -18.96
CA ASN A 143 -3.21 -10.08 -19.15
C ASN A 143 -4.10 -11.01 -18.31
N PHE A 144 -4.88 -10.45 -17.40
CA PHE A 144 -6.05 -11.11 -16.82
C PHE A 144 -7.24 -10.16 -16.85
N GLY A 145 -8.42 -10.71 -17.10
CA GLY A 145 -9.67 -9.96 -17.06
C GLY A 145 -9.97 -9.53 -15.63
N ASP A 146 -10.02 -8.23 -15.40
CA ASP A 146 -10.21 -7.67 -14.07
C ASP A 146 -11.61 -8.00 -13.53
N LEU A 147 -11.65 -8.60 -12.34
CA LEU A 147 -12.83 -8.56 -11.48
C LEU A 147 -12.85 -7.19 -10.79
N TYR A 148 -13.98 -6.50 -10.84
CA TYR A 148 -14.18 -5.22 -10.14
C TYR A 148 -13.90 -5.40 -8.63
N MET A 149 -12.92 -4.67 -8.10
CA MET A 149 -12.52 -4.69 -6.69
C MET A 149 -12.16 -3.27 -6.25
N PRO A 150 -12.37 -2.86 -4.97
CA PRO A 150 -11.84 -1.59 -4.48
C PRO A 150 -10.33 -1.50 -4.70
N SER A 151 -9.80 -0.29 -4.90
CA SER A 151 -8.37 -0.09 -5.04
C SER A 151 -7.61 -0.62 -3.81
N THR A 152 -6.35 -1.03 -3.97
CA THR A 152 -5.47 -1.35 -2.81
C THR A 152 -5.49 -0.21 -1.78
N GLY A 153 -5.59 1.05 -2.23
CA GLY A 153 -5.67 2.22 -1.37
C GLY A 153 -6.93 2.20 -0.53
N ALA A 154 -8.09 1.95 -1.14
CA ALA A 154 -9.36 1.81 -0.45
C ALA A 154 -9.34 0.65 0.56
N LEU A 155 -8.80 -0.51 0.17
CA LEU A 155 -8.67 -1.67 1.06
C LEU A 155 -7.82 -1.33 2.30
N MET A 156 -6.68 -0.67 2.11
CA MET A 156 -5.83 -0.27 3.23
C MET A 156 -6.46 0.81 4.11
N LEU A 157 -7.17 1.78 3.50
CA LEU A 157 -7.85 2.83 4.25
C LEU A 157 -9.02 2.28 5.08
N LEU A 158 -9.84 1.42 4.49
CA LEU A 158 -10.93 0.74 5.21
C LEU A 158 -10.38 -0.20 6.29
N THR A 159 -9.26 -0.90 6.04
CA THR A 159 -8.60 -1.73 7.05
C THR A 159 -8.16 -0.90 8.26
N ALA A 160 -7.53 0.27 8.03
CA ALA A 160 -7.14 1.18 9.10
C ALA A 160 -8.38 1.69 9.87
N LEU A 161 -9.48 2.02 9.19
CA LEU A 161 -10.72 2.45 9.84
C LEU A 161 -11.34 1.39 10.77
N HIS A 162 -11.12 0.10 10.48
CA HIS A 162 -11.62 -1.00 11.30
C HIS A 162 -10.66 -1.45 12.41
N THR A 163 -9.43 -0.92 12.45
CA THR A 163 -8.38 -1.39 13.36
C THR A 163 -7.72 -0.30 14.19
N CYS A 164 -7.80 0.96 13.77
CA CYS A 164 -7.24 2.12 14.45
C CYS A 164 -8.34 2.98 15.10
N ASP A 165 -8.00 3.73 16.14
CA ASP A 165 -8.94 4.64 16.81
C ASP A 165 -9.12 5.97 16.05
N GLN A 166 -8.07 6.42 15.36
CA GLN A 166 -8.13 7.57 14.47
C GLN A 166 -7.32 7.30 13.20
N VAL A 167 -7.88 7.70 12.05
CA VAL A 167 -7.21 7.55 10.75
C VAL A 167 -7.11 8.89 10.03
N SER A 168 -5.93 9.17 9.48
CA SER A 168 -5.69 10.31 8.59
C SER A 168 -5.34 9.79 7.19
N ALA A 169 -6.07 10.23 6.17
CA ALA A 169 -5.84 9.84 4.78
C ALA A 169 -5.00 10.89 4.04
N TYR A 170 -3.91 10.44 3.41
CA TYR A 170 -2.98 11.28 2.63
C TYR A 170 -2.85 10.74 1.22
N GLY A 171 -2.85 11.59 0.19
CA GLY A 171 -2.62 11.15 -1.19
C GLY A 171 -3.75 10.33 -1.81
N PHE A 172 -4.97 10.42 -1.26
CA PHE A 172 -6.18 9.86 -1.84
C PHE A 172 -6.83 10.82 -2.82
N ILE A 173 -7.65 10.28 -3.73
CA ILE A 173 -8.38 11.08 -4.73
C ILE A 173 -9.34 12.07 -4.04
N THR A 174 -9.31 13.32 -4.52
CA THR A 174 -10.13 14.43 -4.03
C THR A 174 -10.85 15.11 -5.20
N SER A 175 -11.81 16.00 -4.94
CA SER A 175 -12.60 16.65 -6.00
C SER A 175 -11.76 17.51 -6.97
N ASN A 176 -10.57 17.94 -6.53
CA ASN A 176 -9.61 18.71 -7.32
C ASN A 176 -8.39 17.90 -7.77
N TYR A 177 -8.48 16.56 -7.85
CA TYR A 177 -7.37 15.68 -8.22
C TYR A 177 -6.69 16.09 -9.54
N TRP A 178 -7.46 16.59 -10.51
CA TRP A 178 -6.99 17.00 -11.84
C TRP A 178 -5.98 18.16 -11.82
N LYS A 179 -5.83 18.85 -10.69
CA LYS A 179 -4.80 19.90 -10.50
C LYS A 179 -3.40 19.32 -10.26
N PHE A 180 -3.30 18.03 -10.02
CA PHE A 180 -2.06 17.34 -9.68
C PHE A 180 -1.75 16.24 -10.71
N SER A 181 -0.52 15.75 -10.72
CA SER A 181 -0.17 14.54 -11.48
C SER A 181 -0.90 13.33 -10.91
N ASP A 182 -0.94 12.25 -11.68
CA ASP A 182 -1.41 10.94 -11.23
C ASP A 182 -0.68 10.52 -9.95
N HIS A 183 0.66 10.47 -9.97
CA HIS A 183 1.46 10.10 -8.81
C HIS A 183 2.36 11.22 -8.30
N TYR A 184 2.62 11.28 -6.98
CA TYR A 184 3.45 12.35 -6.38
C TYR A 184 4.91 12.32 -6.83
N PHE A 185 5.40 11.16 -7.28
CA PHE A 185 6.80 10.96 -7.67
C PHE A 185 7.07 11.20 -9.16
N GLU A 186 6.07 11.66 -9.92
CA GLU A 186 6.22 11.93 -11.34
C GLU A 186 6.87 13.30 -11.59
N ARG A 187 7.93 13.29 -12.41
CA ARG A 187 8.66 14.52 -12.78
C ARG A 187 7.92 15.38 -13.81
N LYS A 188 6.99 14.78 -14.56
CA LYS A 188 6.14 15.44 -15.54
C LYS A 188 4.69 15.08 -15.23
N MET A 189 3.80 16.06 -15.34
CA MET A 189 2.39 15.87 -15.07
C MET A 189 1.82 14.78 -16.00
N LYS A 190 1.16 13.80 -15.39
CA LYS A 190 0.37 12.78 -16.09
C LYS A 190 -1.07 12.83 -15.61
N PRO A 191 -2.05 12.64 -16.49
CA PRO A 191 -3.44 12.52 -16.09
C PRO A 191 -3.66 11.21 -15.33
N LEU A 192 -4.50 11.27 -14.29
CA LEU A 192 -5.05 10.07 -13.65
C LEU A 192 -5.95 9.32 -14.63
N ILE A 193 -5.66 8.04 -14.88
CA ILE A 193 -6.45 7.17 -15.76
C ILE A 193 -7.39 6.33 -14.91
N PHE A 194 -8.68 6.39 -15.22
CA PHE A 194 -9.71 5.57 -14.56
C PHE A 194 -9.80 4.22 -15.26
N TYR A 195 -9.10 3.24 -14.72
CA TYR A 195 -9.16 1.85 -15.20
C TYR A 195 -10.44 1.18 -14.71
N ALA A 196 -11.03 0.30 -15.51
CA ALA A 196 -12.31 -0.35 -15.21
C ALA A 196 -12.26 -1.31 -14.00
N ASN A 197 -11.07 -1.63 -13.50
CA ASN A 197 -10.84 -2.56 -12.41
C ASN A 197 -11.20 -2.00 -11.03
N HIS A 198 -11.35 -0.68 -10.89
CA HIS A 198 -11.83 -0.02 -9.67
C HIS A 198 -12.51 1.33 -9.98
N ASP A 199 -13.44 1.76 -9.11
CA ASP A 199 -14.17 3.02 -9.28
C ASP A 199 -13.65 4.12 -8.36
N LEU A 200 -12.65 4.86 -8.84
CA LEU A 200 -12.07 5.98 -8.09
C LEU A 200 -13.07 7.13 -7.87
N SER A 201 -14.14 7.25 -8.67
CA SER A 201 -15.16 8.28 -8.46
C SER A 201 -16.04 7.96 -7.26
N LEU A 202 -16.43 6.68 -7.12
CA LEU A 202 -17.13 6.17 -5.96
C LEU A 202 -16.26 6.25 -4.70
N GLU A 203 -14.99 5.86 -4.79
CA GLU A 203 -14.02 6.00 -3.70
C GLU A 203 -13.89 7.46 -3.27
N ALA A 204 -13.72 8.39 -4.21
CA ALA A 204 -13.63 9.82 -3.92
C ALA A 204 -14.89 10.35 -3.21
N ALA A 205 -16.08 9.84 -3.56
CA ALA A 205 -17.33 10.19 -2.89
C ALA A 205 -17.35 9.68 -1.45
N LEU A 206 -17.01 8.41 -1.25
CA LEU A 206 -16.92 7.79 0.06
C LEU A 206 -15.96 8.54 0.99
N TRP A 207 -14.76 8.92 0.51
CA TRP A 207 -13.80 9.67 1.33
C TRP A 207 -14.32 11.04 1.75
N ARG A 208 -15.10 11.72 0.89
CA ARG A 208 -15.74 12.99 1.25
C ARG A 208 -16.82 12.80 2.30
N ASP A 209 -17.60 11.73 2.21
CA ASP A 209 -18.67 11.47 3.17
C ASP A 209 -18.14 11.02 4.54
N LEU A 210 -17.04 10.26 4.56
CA LEU A 210 -16.35 9.89 5.81
C LEU A 210 -15.58 11.04 6.47
N HIS A 211 -15.28 12.12 5.72
CA HIS A 211 -14.57 13.29 6.26
C HIS A 211 -15.48 14.32 6.94
N LYS A 212 -16.78 14.34 6.61
CA LYS A 212 -17.77 15.26 7.19
C LYS A 212 -18.07 14.93 8.64
#